data_AF-A0A1B6H0A6-F1
#
_entry.id   AF-A0A1B6H0A6-F1
#
_cell.length_a   1.000
_cell.length_b   1.000
_cell.length_c   1.000
_cell.angle_alpha   90.00
_cell.angle_beta   90.00
_cell.angle_gamma   90.00
#
_symmetry.space_group_name_H-M   'P 1'
#
loop_
_entity.id
_entity.type
_entity.pdbx_description
1 polymer ?
#
loop_
_entity_poly.entity_id
_entity_poly.type
_entity_poly.pdbx_seq_one_letter_code
_entity_poly.pdbx_strand_id
1 'polypeptide(L)'
;AWNTPPPMRPIVKAPSGLSKRFQGSIASVTQRSPIIAGNFAVWGGMFSTIDCTLVHIRKKEDPWNSIISGAATGGILAARNGVPAMAGSAFIGGVLLALIEGIGILMTRIQAEQFQPAPPTLEDPAQLGGSPNYS
;
A
#
# COMPACT_ATOMS: atom_id res chain seq x y z
N ALA A 1 -35.77 -18.82 -11.62
CA ALA A 1 -35.59 -19.84 -10.56
C ALA A 1 -35.08 -19.19 -9.27
N TRP A 2 -35.83 -18.23 -8.70
CA TRP A 2 -35.39 -17.38 -7.57
C TRP A 2 -36.24 -17.56 -6.30
N ASN A 3 -37.11 -18.57 -6.25
CA ASN A 3 -38.12 -18.73 -5.18
C ASN A 3 -37.95 -20.01 -4.35
N THR A 4 -36.74 -20.55 -4.21
CA THR A 4 -36.48 -21.65 -3.26
C THR A 4 -35.64 -21.13 -2.11
N PRO A 5 -36.13 -21.14 -0.85
CA PRO A 5 -35.29 -20.82 0.30
C PRO A 5 -34.10 -21.82 0.35
N PRO A 6 -32.89 -21.36 0.68
CA PRO A 6 -31.75 -22.26 0.80
C PRO A 6 -32.03 -23.31 1.90
N PRO A 7 -31.56 -24.56 1.74
CA PRO A 7 -31.78 -25.60 2.73
C PRO A 7 -31.23 -25.16 4.09
N MET A 8 -32.07 -25.26 5.13
CA MET A 8 -31.74 -24.87 6.50
C MET A 8 -30.67 -25.83 7.02
N ARG A 9 -29.42 -25.35 7.14
CA ARG A 9 -28.31 -26.17 7.64
C ARG A 9 -28.56 -26.49 9.12
N PRO A 10 -28.32 -27.74 9.58
CA PRO A 10 -28.43 -28.08 10.98
C PRO A 10 -27.54 -27.15 11.83
N ILE A 11 -28.08 -26.63 12.93
CA ILE A 11 -27.30 -25.84 13.90
C ILE A 11 -26.39 -26.82 14.64
N VAL A 12 -25.19 -27.04 14.13
CA VAL A 12 -24.21 -27.93 14.75
C VAL A 12 -23.73 -27.26 16.04
N LYS A 13 -23.93 -27.94 17.18
CA LYS A 13 -23.46 -27.48 18.48
C LYS A 13 -21.93 -27.33 18.43
N ALA A 14 -21.41 -26.13 18.68
CA ALA A 14 -19.97 -25.90 18.70
C ALA A 14 -19.32 -26.79 19.77
N PRO A 15 -18.18 -27.46 19.48
CA PRO A 15 -17.53 -28.35 20.44
C PRO A 15 -17.18 -27.56 21.72
N SER A 16 -17.69 -28.01 22.86
CA SER A 16 -17.39 -27.42 24.16
C SER A 16 -15.95 -27.76 24.58
N GLY A 17 -15.19 -26.74 24.97
CA GLY A 17 -13.80 -26.85 25.42
C GLY A 17 -12.82 -25.98 24.62
N LEU A 18 -11.92 -25.29 25.32
CA LEU A 18 -10.97 -24.34 24.73
C LEU A 18 -10.02 -25.02 23.73
N SER A 19 -9.60 -26.27 24.01
CA SER A 19 -8.72 -27.07 23.14
C SER A 19 -9.39 -27.48 21.83
N LYS A 20 -10.63 -27.97 21.86
CA LYS A 20 -11.39 -28.35 20.65
C LYS A 20 -11.76 -27.14 19.79
N ARG A 21 -12.04 -25.99 20.42
CA ARG A 21 -12.25 -24.72 19.72
C ARG A 21 -10.97 -24.24 19.04
N PHE A 22 -9.82 -24.35 19.71
CA PHE A 22 -8.53 -23.98 19.14
C PHE A 22 -8.14 -24.88 17.96
N GLN A 23 -8.29 -26.20 18.08
CA GLN A 23 -8.05 -27.13 16.97
C GLN A 23 -9.01 -26.88 15.79
N GLY A 24 -10.29 -26.61 16.05
CA GLY A 24 -11.26 -26.20 15.01
C GLY A 24 -10.90 -24.88 14.35
N SER A 25 -10.42 -23.90 15.11
CA SER A 25 -9.91 -22.63 14.60
C SER A 25 -8.69 -22.85 13.70
N ILE A 26 -7.68 -23.61 14.12
CA ILE A 26 -6.50 -23.92 13.31
C ILE A 26 -6.92 -24.61 12.01
N ALA A 27 -7.78 -25.64 12.08
CA ALA A 27 -8.28 -26.31 10.89
C ALA A 27 -9.00 -25.32 9.95
N SER A 28 -9.81 -24.41 10.48
CA SER A 28 -10.48 -23.38 9.67
C SER A 28 -9.51 -22.37 9.05
N VAL A 29 -8.44 -22.01 9.77
CA VAL A 29 -7.40 -21.07 9.31
C VAL A 29 -6.59 -21.72 8.20
N THR A 30 -6.15 -22.96 8.36
CA THR A 30 -5.40 -23.70 7.34
C THR A 30 -6.20 -23.85 6.05
N GLN A 31 -7.52 -24.06 6.13
CA GLN A 31 -8.37 -24.17 4.93
C GLN A 31 -8.57 -22.83 4.21
N ARG A 32 -8.53 -21.69 4.92
CA ARG A 32 -8.78 -20.36 4.35
C ARG A 32 -7.51 -19.58 3.99
N SER A 33 -6.43 -19.85 4.69
CA SER A 33 -5.12 -19.21 4.52
C SER A 33 -4.62 -19.22 3.06
N PRO A 34 -4.63 -20.35 2.31
CA PRO A 34 -4.09 -20.37 0.95
C PRO A 34 -4.90 -19.49 -0.02
N ILE A 35 -6.22 -19.36 0.19
CA ILE A 35 -7.08 -18.54 -0.67
C ILE A 35 -6.75 -17.05 -0.47
N ILE A 36 -6.60 -16.61 0.79
CA ILE A 36 -6.28 -15.22 1.12
C ILE A 36 -4.85 -14.89 0.66
N ALA A 37 -3.89 -15.77 0.94
CA ALA A 37 -2.51 -15.60 0.51
C ALA A 37 -2.37 -15.57 -1.02
N GLY A 38 -3.10 -16.43 -1.73
CA GLY A 38 -3.13 -16.44 -3.20
C GLY A 38 -3.69 -15.15 -3.78
N ASN A 39 -4.81 -14.64 -3.23
CA ASN A 39 -5.37 -13.36 -3.65
C ASN A 39 -4.39 -12.20 -3.40
N PHE A 40 -3.68 -12.21 -2.28
CA PHE A 40 -2.68 -11.19 -1.97
C PHE A 40 -1.47 -11.26 -2.92
N ALA A 41 -1.02 -12.47 -3.24
CA ALA A 41 0.07 -12.68 -4.20
C ALA A 41 -0.28 -12.19 -5.61
N VAL A 42 -1.51 -12.45 -6.08
CA VAL A 42 -1.98 -11.97 -7.40
C VAL A 42 -2.09 -10.44 -7.40
N TRP A 43 -2.66 -9.85 -6.35
CA TRP A 43 -2.76 -8.40 -6.23
C TRP A 43 -1.37 -7.73 -6.22
N GLY A 44 -0.45 -8.22 -5.37
CA GLY A 44 0.90 -7.69 -5.27
C GLY A 44 1.72 -7.89 -6.53
N GLY A 45 1.66 -9.08 -7.15
CA GLY A 45 2.35 -9.37 -8.40
C GLY A 45 1.88 -8.48 -9.54
N MET A 46 0.56 -8.29 -9.67
CA MET A 46 0.00 -7.42 -10.70
C MET A 46 0.39 -5.96 -10.49
N PHE A 47 0.33 -5.47 -9.25
CA PHE A 47 0.80 -4.14 -8.88
C PHE A 47 2.27 -3.93 -9.28
N SER A 48 3.17 -4.84 -8.89
CA SER A 48 4.59 -4.75 -9.23
C SER A 48 4.84 -4.76 -10.74
N THR A 49 4.16 -5.64 -11.50
CA THR A 49 4.34 -5.67 -12.96
C THR A 49 3.92 -4.36 -13.63
N ILE A 50 2.82 -3.76 -13.18
CA ILE A 50 2.30 -2.53 -13.77
C ILE A 50 3.20 -1.34 -13.39
N ASP A 51 3.64 -1.28 -12.14
CA ASP A 51 4.55 -0.23 -11.67
C ASP A 51 5.88 -0.26 -12.42
N CYS A 52 6.52 -1.44 -12.53
CA CYS A 52 7.74 -1.60 -13.33
C CYS A 52 7.54 -1.22 -14.80
N THR A 53 6.38 -1.56 -15.38
CA THR A 53 6.05 -1.22 -16.77
C THR A 53 5.89 0.29 -16.96
N LEU A 54 5.26 0.98 -16.01
CA LEU A 54 5.07 2.44 -16.06
C LEU A 54 6.40 3.18 -15.94
N VAL A 55 7.28 2.75 -15.03
CA VAL A 55 8.63 3.30 -14.89
C VAL A 55 9.44 3.06 -16.16
N HIS A 56 9.33 1.88 -16.78
CA HIS A 56 10.04 1.56 -18.02
C HIS A 56 9.60 2.44 -19.20
N ILE A 57 8.29 2.72 -19.32
CA ILE A 57 7.74 3.54 -20.41
C ILE A 57 8.04 5.04 -20.20
N ARG A 58 7.92 5.55 -18.97
CA ARG A 58 8.04 6.99 -18.70
C ARG A 58 9.41 7.45 -18.23
N LYS A 59 10.32 6.54 -17.84
CA LYS A 59 11.66 6.83 -17.28
C LYS A 59 11.67 7.88 -16.17
N LYS A 60 10.54 8.07 -15.49
CA LYS A 60 10.35 8.97 -14.36
C LYS A 60 9.57 8.25 -13.28
N GLU A 61 10.06 8.35 -12.06
CA GLU A 61 9.38 7.86 -10.86
C GLU A 61 8.58 9.03 -10.28
N ASP A 62 7.35 9.19 -10.77
CA ASP A 62 6.42 10.19 -10.27
C ASP A 62 5.34 9.49 -9.41
N PRO A 63 4.82 10.11 -8.33
CA PRO A 63 3.76 9.56 -7.49
C PRO A 63 2.49 9.14 -8.26
N TRP A 64 2.31 9.68 -9.47
CA TRP A 64 1.27 9.30 -10.41
C TRP A 64 1.38 7.86 -10.91
N ASN A 65 2.58 7.27 -10.95
CA ASN A 65 2.76 5.87 -11.36
C ASN A 65 2.10 4.92 -10.35
N SER A 66 2.31 5.14 -9.06
CA SER A 66 1.67 4.36 -7.97
C SER A 66 0.14 4.48 -7.99
N ILE A 67 -0.40 5.65 -8.28
CA ILE A 67 -1.87 5.86 -8.35
C ILE A 67 -2.46 5.11 -9.56
N ILE A 68 -1.82 5.26 -10.73
CA ILE A 68 -2.28 4.62 -11.96
C ILE A 68 -2.11 3.10 -11.88
N SER A 69 -1.02 2.60 -11.28
CA SER A 69 -0.80 1.17 -11.09
C SER A 69 -1.81 0.56 -10.11
N GLY A 70 -2.20 1.28 -9.06
CA GLY A 70 -3.30 0.89 -8.16
C GLY A 70 -4.65 0.82 -8.87
N ALA A 71 -4.97 1.84 -9.66
CA ALA A 71 -6.21 1.88 -10.44
C ALA A 71 -6.25 0.78 -11.51
N ALA A 72 -5.15 0.57 -12.23
CA ALA A 72 -5.03 -0.48 -13.24
C ALA A 72 -5.12 -1.88 -12.61
N THR A 73 -4.41 -2.13 -11.50
CA THR A 73 -4.49 -3.40 -10.77
C THR A 73 -5.91 -3.67 -10.30
N GLY A 74 -6.55 -2.68 -9.66
CA GLY A 74 -7.94 -2.78 -9.20
C GLY A 74 -8.91 -3.08 -10.34
N GLY A 75 -8.75 -2.37 -11.48
CA GLY A 75 -9.56 -2.58 -12.66
C GLY A 75 -9.38 -3.97 -13.27
N ILE A 76 -8.14 -4.41 -13.49
CA ILE A 76 -7.85 -5.68 -14.17
C ILE A 76 -8.37 -6.87 -13.33
N LEU A 77 -8.25 -6.83 -12.01
CA LEU A 77 -8.77 -7.90 -11.14
C LEU A 77 -10.29 -7.98 -11.13
N ALA A 78 -10.99 -6.87 -11.36
CA ALA A 78 -12.44 -6.81 -11.43
C ALA A 78 -13.00 -6.92 -12.85
N ALA A 79 -12.15 -6.99 -13.88
CA ALA A 79 -12.57 -7.06 -15.28
C ALA A 79 -13.55 -8.21 -15.54
N ARG A 80 -13.39 -9.34 -14.85
CA ARG A 80 -14.28 -10.51 -14.95
C ARG A 80 -15.69 -10.30 -14.40
N ASN A 81 -15.91 -9.25 -13.60
CA ASN A 81 -17.19 -8.93 -12.97
C ASN A 81 -17.97 -7.85 -13.74
N GLY A 82 -17.46 -7.41 -14.90
CA GLY A 82 -18.08 -6.41 -15.76
C GLY A 82 -17.55 -4.98 -15.58
N VAL A 83 -17.88 -4.11 -16.53
CA VAL A 83 -17.44 -2.70 -16.59
C VAL A 83 -17.74 -1.89 -15.31
N PRO A 84 -18.94 -1.96 -14.69
CA PRO A 84 -19.18 -1.17 -13.47
C PRO A 84 -18.33 -1.64 -12.28
N ALA A 85 -18.06 -2.96 -12.17
CA ALA A 85 -17.18 -3.49 -11.13
C ALA A 85 -15.72 -3.07 -11.36
N MET A 86 -15.28 -3.04 -12.62
CA MET A 86 -13.95 -2.57 -13.04
C MET A 86 -13.73 -1.09 -12.72
N ALA A 87 -14.70 -0.22 -13.00
CA ALA A 87 -14.60 1.20 -12.69
C ALA A 87 -14.58 1.45 -11.18
N GLY A 88 -15.45 0.76 -10.43
CA GLY A 88 -15.51 0.88 -8.97
C GLY A 88 -14.21 0.41 -8.29
N SER A 89 -13.65 -0.72 -8.72
CA SER A 89 -12.40 -1.23 -8.14
C SER A 89 -11.18 -0.39 -8.54
N ALA A 90 -11.14 0.13 -9.76
CA ALA A 90 -10.09 1.05 -10.20
C ALA A 90 -10.10 2.35 -9.39
N PHE A 91 -11.29 2.92 -9.15
CA PHE A 91 -11.43 4.11 -8.32
C PHE A 91 -10.92 3.88 -6.91
N ILE A 92 -11.36 2.80 -6.26
CA ILE A 92 -10.93 2.46 -4.89
C ILE A 92 -9.41 2.20 -4.84
N GLY A 93 -8.88 1.44 -5.80
CA GLY A 93 -7.44 1.16 -5.89
C GLY A 93 -6.60 2.42 -6.09
N GLY A 94 -7.05 3.33 -6.94
CA GLY A 94 -6.38 4.61 -7.17
C GLY A 94 -6.44 5.53 -5.94
N VAL A 95 -7.59 5.63 -5.27
CA VAL A 95 -7.74 6.45 -4.05
C VAL A 95 -6.85 5.92 -2.91
N LEU A 96 -6.82 4.60 -2.70
CA LEU A 96 -6.01 4.01 -1.63
C LEU A 96 -4.51 4.29 -1.81
N LEU A 97 -3.99 4.13 -3.03
CA LEU A 97 -2.57 4.41 -3.28
C LEU A 97 -2.26 5.90 -3.35
N ALA A 98 -3.20 6.75 -3.78
CA ALA A 98 -3.06 8.20 -3.68
C ALA A 98 -2.89 8.66 -2.22
N LEU A 99 -3.62 8.04 -1.29
CA LEU A 99 -3.47 8.31 0.14
C LEU A 99 -2.13 7.81 0.68
N ILE A 100 -1.69 6.62 0.28
CA ILE A 100 -0.41 6.06 0.74
C ILE A 100 0.78 6.91 0.27
N GLU A 101 0.81 7.29 -1.00
CA GLU A 101 1.84 8.21 -1.55
C GLU A 101 1.75 9.60 -0.92
N GLY A 102 0.52 10.12 -0.71
CA GLY A 102 0.29 11.39 -0.05
C GLY A 102 0.84 11.43 1.39
N ILE A 103 0.68 10.34 2.14
CA ILE A 103 1.26 10.20 3.48
C ILE A 103 2.79 10.04 3.39
N GLY A 104 3.31 9.31 2.41
CA GLY A 104 4.75 9.17 2.16
C GLY A 104 5.43 10.52 1.95
N ILE A 105 4.88 11.34 1.05
CA ILE A 105 5.38 12.70 0.78
C ILE A 105 5.34 13.56 2.05
N LEU A 106 4.25 13.49 2.82
CA LEU A 106 4.11 14.25 4.06
C LEU A 106 5.15 13.85 5.11
N MET A 107 5.39 12.54 5.29
CA MET A 107 6.39 12.04 6.23
C MET A 107 7.81 12.46 5.83
N THR A 108 8.14 12.39 4.53
CA THR A 108 9.43 12.87 4.02
C THR A 108 9.60 14.38 4.25
N ARG A 109 8.54 15.17 4.11
CA ARG A 109 8.56 16.62 4.38
C ARG A 109 8.86 16.92 5.85
N ILE A 110 8.19 16.24 6.78
CA ILE A 110 8.40 16.42 8.23
C ILE A 110 9.84 16.06 8.62
N GLN A 111 10.38 14.96 8.08
CA GLN A 111 11.77 14.59 8.33
C GLN A 111 12.76 15.59 7.72
N ALA A 112 12.48 16.10 6.52
CA ALA A 112 13.32 17.11 5.88
C ALA A 112 13.34 18.43 6.67
N GLU A 113 12.24 18.80 7.34
CA GLU A 113 12.22 19.94 8.27
C GLU A 113 13.07 19.70 9.53
N GLN A 114 13.12 18.48 10.04
CA GLN A 114 13.99 18.13 11.17
C GLN A 114 15.48 18.15 10.84
N PHE A 115 15.84 17.93 9.57
CA PHE A 115 17.22 17.95 9.07
C PHE A 115 17.51 19.19 8.21
N GLN A 116 16.78 20.30 8.36
CA GLN A 116 17.21 21.53 7.71
C GLN A 116 18.61 21.87 8.21
N PRO A 117 19.62 21.99 7.32
CA PRO A 117 20.91 22.51 7.73
C PRO A 117 20.67 23.90 8.31
N ALA A 118 21.22 24.14 9.50
CA ALA A 118 21.22 25.47 10.10
C ALA A 118 21.61 26.49 9.01
N PRO A 119 20.92 27.64 8.91
CA PRO A 119 21.26 28.64 7.90
C PRO A 119 22.78 28.87 7.97
N PRO A 120 23.48 28.89 6.81
CA PRO A 120 24.93 29.06 6.81
C PRO A 120 25.23 30.26 7.67
N THR A 121 25.98 30.03 8.76
CA THR A 121 26.59 31.11 9.52
C THR A 121 27.34 31.92 8.48
N LEU A 122 26.83 33.11 8.17
CA LEU A 122 27.61 34.08 7.42
C LEU A 122 28.82 34.34 8.32
N GLU A 123 29.95 33.70 8.03
CA GLU A 123 31.24 34.08 8.58
C GLU A 123 31.38 35.58 8.33
N ASP A 124 31.19 36.37 9.39
CA ASP A 124 31.38 37.80 9.35
C ASP A 124 32.88 38.04 9.06
N PRO A 125 33.24 38.68 7.94
CA PRO A 125 34.63 38.92 7.55
C PRO A 125 35.43 39.77 8.55
N ALA A 126 34.82 40.26 9.64
CA ALA A 126 35.49 40.97 10.72
C ALA A 126 36.40 40.12 11.64
N GLN A 127 36.34 38.78 11.59
CA GLN A 127 37.22 37.92 12.43
C GLN A 127 38.63 37.68 11.87
N LEU A 128 38.96 38.17 10.67
CA LEU A 128 40.29 38.06 10.05
C LEU A 128 41.26 39.20 10.42
N GLY A 129 40.93 40.02 11.42
CA GLY A 129 41.76 41.14 11.89
C GLY A 129 42.92 40.78 12.82
N GLY A 130 43.60 39.65 12.59
CA GLY A 130 44.80 39.25 13.34
C GLY A 130 46.07 39.62 12.59
N SER A 131 46.57 40.84 12.75
CA SER A 131 47.84 41.29 12.18
C SER A 131 49.01 40.41 12.66
N PRO A 132 49.82 39.79 11.79
CA PRO A 132 51.05 39.13 12.22
C PRO A 132 52.15 40.16 12.45
N ASN A 133 52.61 40.28 13.70
CA ASN A 133 53.85 40.96 14.06
C ASN A 133 55.05 40.16 13.51
N TYR A 134 55.94 40.83 12.79
CA TYR A 134 57.30 40.36 12.53
C TYR A 134 58.27 41.44 13.07
N SER A 135 59.06 41.08 14.08
CA SER A 135 60.26 41.78 14.57
C SER A 135 61.33 40.73 14.81
#